data_AF-A0A2D7JUZ4-F1
#
_entry.id   AF-A0A2D7JUZ4-F1
#
_cell.length_a   1.000
_cell.length_b   1.000
_cell.length_c   1.000
_cell.angle_alpha   90.00
_cell.angle_beta   90.00
_cell.angle_gamma   90.00
#
_symmetry.space_group_name_H-M   'P 1'
#
loop_
_entity.id
_entity.type
_entity.pdbx_description
1 polymer ?
#
loop_
_entity_poly.entity_id
_entity_poly.type
_entity_poly.pdbx_seq_one_letter_code
_entity_poly.pdbx_strand_id
1 'polypeptide(L)'
;MVDLRTAMAAAQAADRKSRDGRPGADDKKKRRSGADLGIEPFDPVKYVGKEKADTSSMWLVILFAFTVTALMRYVLMPSTAKDKTDILYMMPLVMIILIPQIHRMVMPERFLEHYTKGTWFRATFLYTFTFLSLAFLLVNPPFGDIVAPQVASDWEIVVDNGEDFVFADGSGRDGLMTWQLEEGEYLQGTTWLLFGLADNVGNEDAEVVVNHRFQGTETVIESNTTFWADHGSDVGTWRTLNNKSAPIILPHADQDQAFALNLGESLAVGDHTITVEITEQGDPWVNTRTYTWTFSIQAPVSSTE
;
A
#
# COMPACT_ATOMS: atom_id res chain seq x y z
N MET A 1 25.23 -29.59 51.62
CA MET A 1 23.98 -30.03 52.26
C MET A 1 23.72 -29.08 53.41
N VAL A 2 22.63 -28.32 53.38
CA VAL A 2 22.29 -27.36 54.46
C VAL A 2 21.60 -28.14 55.57
N ASP A 3 22.11 -28.07 56.81
CA ASP A 3 21.53 -28.79 57.94
C ASP A 3 20.11 -28.31 58.24
N LEU A 4 19.21 -29.28 58.47
CA LEU A 4 17.79 -29.04 58.77
C LEU A 4 17.60 -28.09 59.97
N ARG A 5 18.55 -28.07 60.91
CA ARG A 5 18.53 -27.16 62.07
C ARG A 5 18.80 -25.70 61.69
N THR A 6 19.65 -25.47 60.70
CA THR A 6 19.97 -24.15 60.17
C THR A 6 18.82 -23.62 59.31
N ALA A 7 18.17 -24.49 58.53
CA ALA A 7 16.97 -24.12 57.76
C ALA A 7 15.77 -23.79 58.67
N MET A 8 15.57 -24.56 59.75
CA MET A 8 14.45 -24.34 60.69
C MET A 8 14.65 -23.09 61.56
N ALA A 9 15.90 -22.76 61.93
CA ALA A 9 16.23 -21.52 62.62
C ALA A 9 16.04 -20.29 61.71
N ALA A 10 16.39 -20.39 60.43
CA ALA A 10 16.16 -19.33 59.45
C ALA A 10 14.65 -19.11 59.18
N ALA A 11 13.86 -20.19 59.09
CA ALA A 11 12.41 -20.12 58.95
C ALA A 11 11.73 -19.50 60.19
N GLN A 12 12.15 -19.87 61.41
CA GLN A 12 11.61 -19.28 62.64
C GLN A 12 12.03 -17.81 62.83
N ALA A 13 13.21 -17.41 62.35
CA ALA A 13 13.64 -16.01 62.35
C ALA A 13 12.87 -15.17 61.32
N ALA A 14 12.54 -15.74 60.15
CA ALA A 14 11.70 -15.09 59.14
C ALA A 14 10.25 -14.92 59.63
N ASP A 15 9.69 -15.92 60.30
CA ASP A 15 8.33 -15.88 60.86
C ASP A 15 8.19 -14.94 62.06
N ARG A 16 9.24 -14.79 62.88
CA ARG A 16 9.22 -13.78 63.96
C ARG A 16 9.35 -12.36 63.41
N LYS A 17 10.12 -12.16 62.34
CA LYS A 17 10.28 -10.84 61.71
C LYS A 17 9.02 -10.39 60.96
N SER A 18 8.20 -11.33 60.46
CA SER A 18 6.89 -11.03 59.87
C SER A 18 5.81 -10.74 60.93
N ARG A 19 5.94 -11.26 62.15
CA ARG A 19 4.96 -11.09 63.24
C ARG A 19 5.24 -9.91 64.18
N ASP A 20 6.49 -9.46 64.29
CA ASP A 20 6.88 -8.37 65.21
C ASP A 20 6.80 -6.96 64.59
N GLY A 21 6.31 -6.87 63.35
CA GLY A 21 5.91 -5.60 62.72
C GLY A 21 4.51 -5.19 63.17
N ARG A 22 4.40 -4.44 64.29
CA ARG A 22 3.22 -3.68 64.78
C ARG A 22 1.83 -4.18 64.32
N PRO A 23 1.02 -4.82 65.19
CA PRO A 23 -0.35 -5.23 64.87
C PRO A 23 -1.30 -4.02 64.82
N GLY A 24 -1.23 -3.27 63.73
CA GLY A 24 -2.03 -2.06 63.50
C GLY A 24 -1.66 -1.25 62.26
N ALA A 25 -0.60 -1.62 61.53
CA ALA A 25 -0.20 -0.94 60.30
C ALA A 25 -1.00 -1.40 59.07
N ASP A 26 -1.30 -2.70 58.94
CA ASP A 26 -1.98 -3.22 57.75
C ASP A 26 -3.51 -3.10 57.83
N ASP A 27 -4.12 -3.18 59.02
CA ASP A 27 -5.54 -2.88 59.19
C ASP A 27 -5.85 -1.38 59.07
N LYS A 28 -4.89 -0.49 59.37
CA LYS A 28 -5.03 0.94 59.06
C LYS A 28 -4.97 1.20 57.57
N LYS A 29 -4.10 0.51 56.82
CA LYS A 29 -4.05 0.66 55.34
C LYS A 29 -5.32 0.16 54.66
N LYS A 30 -5.96 -0.90 55.18
CA LYS A 30 -7.21 -1.46 54.63
C LYS A 30 -8.45 -0.62 54.97
N ARG A 31 -8.37 0.28 55.97
CA ARG A 31 -9.47 1.14 56.44
C ARG A 31 -9.23 2.64 56.22
N ARG A 32 -8.23 3.02 55.41
CA ARG A 32 -8.06 4.41 54.98
C ARG A 32 -9.13 4.75 53.95
N SER A 33 -10.09 5.58 54.33
CA SER A 33 -10.98 6.23 53.36
C SER A 33 -10.13 7.04 52.36
N GLY A 34 -10.56 7.15 51.10
CA GLY A 34 -9.76 7.75 50.01
C GLY A 34 -9.09 9.09 50.33
N ALA A 35 -9.67 9.87 51.25
CA ALA A 35 -9.09 11.12 51.76
C ALA A 35 -7.70 10.95 52.43
N ASP A 36 -7.44 9.83 53.12
CA ASP A 36 -6.17 9.57 53.83
C ASP A 36 -5.12 8.89 52.92
N LEU A 37 -5.48 8.62 51.66
CA LEU A 37 -4.58 8.19 50.58
C LEU A 37 -4.09 9.35 49.71
N GLY A 38 -4.44 10.60 50.05
CA GLY A 38 -4.13 11.76 49.21
C GLY A 38 -4.94 11.81 47.92
N ILE A 39 -6.03 11.03 47.83
CA ILE A 39 -7.01 11.14 46.77
C ILE A 39 -7.88 12.34 47.15
N GLU A 40 -7.79 13.41 46.37
CA GLU A 40 -8.65 14.57 46.55
C GLU A 40 -10.12 14.12 46.58
N PRO A 41 -10.95 14.68 47.48
CA PRO A 41 -12.38 14.38 47.52
C PRO A 41 -12.99 14.59 46.14
N PHE A 42 -13.82 13.63 45.71
CA PHE A 42 -14.48 13.71 44.40
C PHE A 42 -15.36 14.96 44.34
N ASP A 43 -14.96 15.95 43.54
CA ASP A 43 -15.71 17.18 43.31
C ASP A 43 -16.39 17.12 41.92
N PRO A 44 -17.70 16.82 41.87
CA PRO A 44 -18.40 16.58 40.61
C PRO A 44 -18.32 17.77 39.66
N VAL A 45 -18.22 19.00 40.16
CA VAL A 45 -18.14 20.21 39.32
C VAL A 45 -16.77 20.30 38.64
N LYS A 46 -15.68 20.01 39.36
CA LYS A 46 -14.34 19.95 38.80
C LYS A 46 -14.17 18.80 37.81
N TYR A 47 -14.75 17.64 38.09
CA TYR A 47 -14.73 16.52 37.15
C TYR A 47 -15.47 16.86 35.85
N VAL A 48 -16.66 17.45 35.93
CA VAL A 48 -17.39 17.89 34.73
C VAL A 48 -16.62 18.97 33.95
N GLY A 49 -15.98 19.91 34.64
CA GLY A 49 -15.12 20.93 34.03
C GLY A 49 -13.95 20.31 33.26
N LYS A 50 -13.30 19.30 33.85
CA LYS A 50 -12.23 18.54 33.23
C LYS A 50 -12.69 17.75 32.00
N GLU A 51 -13.81 17.02 32.10
CA GLU A 51 -14.34 16.25 30.96
C GLU A 51 -14.72 17.17 29.78
N LYS A 52 -15.28 18.34 30.06
CA LYS A 52 -15.56 19.36 29.03
C LYS A 52 -14.29 19.91 28.40
N ALA A 53 -13.24 20.15 29.20
CA ALA A 53 -11.95 20.62 28.70
C ALA A 53 -11.26 19.55 27.84
N ASP A 54 -11.26 18.29 28.29
CA ASP A 54 -10.70 17.16 27.53
C ASP A 54 -11.47 16.95 26.21
N THR A 55 -12.79 17.01 26.23
CA THR A 55 -13.63 16.93 25.01
C THR A 55 -13.34 18.08 24.05
N SER A 56 -13.20 19.31 24.56
CA SER A 56 -12.89 20.48 23.74
C SER A 56 -11.49 20.38 23.11
N SER A 57 -10.51 19.86 23.87
CA SER A 57 -9.16 19.56 23.38
C SER A 57 -9.20 18.53 22.26
N MET A 58 -10.00 17.46 22.39
CA MET A 58 -10.14 16.44 21.33
C MET A 58 -10.66 17.05 20.03
N TRP A 59 -11.74 17.84 20.07
CA TRP A 59 -12.30 18.49 18.89
C TRP A 59 -11.32 19.46 18.24
N LEU A 60 -10.60 20.23 19.04
CA LEU A 60 -9.57 21.14 18.54
C LEU A 60 -8.46 20.38 17.82
N VAL A 61 -8.01 19.25 18.36
CA VAL A 61 -6.97 18.41 17.74
C VAL A 61 -7.46 17.77 16.44
N ILE A 62 -8.71 17.30 16.40
CA ILE A 62 -9.32 16.73 15.19
C ILE A 62 -9.41 17.80 14.09
N LEU A 63 -9.89 19.01 14.43
CA LEU A 63 -9.97 20.12 13.48
C LEU A 63 -8.59 20.54 12.98
N PHE A 64 -7.60 20.56 13.87
CA PHE A 64 -6.22 20.84 13.49
C PHE A 64 -5.66 19.78 12.55
N ALA A 65 -5.82 18.49 12.88
CA ALA A 65 -5.41 17.38 12.01
C ALA A 65 -6.09 17.47 10.64
N PHE A 66 -7.40 17.71 10.59
CA PHE A 66 -8.13 17.93 9.35
C PHE A 66 -7.57 19.08 8.52
N THR A 67 -7.28 20.22 9.16
CA THR A 67 -6.69 21.38 8.48
C THR A 67 -5.31 21.06 7.92
N VAL A 68 -4.46 20.38 8.69
CA VAL A 68 -3.13 19.98 8.24
C VAL A 68 -3.21 18.96 7.10
N THR A 69 -4.10 17.97 7.18
CA THR A 69 -4.30 17.00 6.09
C THR A 69 -4.81 17.68 4.82
N ALA A 70 -5.76 18.62 4.93
CA ALA A 70 -6.26 19.39 3.78
C ALA A 70 -5.15 20.25 3.15
N LEU A 71 -4.31 20.91 3.97
CA LEU A 71 -3.14 21.64 3.47
C LEU A 71 -2.14 20.72 2.79
N MET A 72 -1.88 19.55 3.39
CA MET A 72 -0.98 18.55 2.81
C MET A 72 -1.48 18.09 1.44
N ARG A 73 -2.77 17.75 1.33
CA ARG A 73 -3.37 17.28 0.07
C ARG A 73 -3.50 18.37 -1.00
N TYR A 74 -4.05 19.53 -0.67
CA TYR A 74 -4.46 20.53 -1.67
C TYR A 74 -3.43 21.64 -1.90
N VAL A 75 -2.42 21.77 -1.02
CA VAL A 75 -1.38 22.81 -1.16
C VAL A 75 -0.01 22.18 -1.33
N LEU A 76 0.37 21.22 -0.48
CA LEU A 76 1.72 20.66 -0.51
C LEU A 76 1.91 19.62 -1.63
N MET A 77 0.99 18.66 -1.81
CA MET A 77 1.15 17.66 -2.88
C MET A 77 1.23 18.31 -4.27
N PRO A 78 0.35 19.24 -4.69
CA PRO A 78 0.42 19.83 -6.02
C PRO A 78 1.68 20.70 -6.25
N SER A 79 2.28 21.22 -5.17
CA SER A 79 3.49 22.05 -5.25
C SER A 79 4.79 21.27 -5.11
N THR A 80 4.72 19.99 -4.75
CA THR A 80 5.88 19.13 -4.53
C THR A 80 5.98 18.11 -5.65
N ALA A 81 7.20 17.87 -6.13
CA ALA A 81 7.44 16.85 -7.14
C ALA A 81 7.31 15.43 -6.54
N LYS A 82 6.86 14.47 -7.35
CA LYS A 82 6.57 13.08 -6.97
C LYS A 82 7.80 12.35 -6.38
N ASP A 83 9.00 12.76 -6.74
CA ASP A 83 10.28 12.21 -6.24
C ASP A 83 10.57 12.58 -4.77
N LYS A 84 9.82 13.53 -4.19
CA LYS A 84 10.04 14.03 -2.82
C LYS A 84 8.83 13.81 -1.92
N THR A 85 8.13 12.69 -2.07
CA THR A 85 6.91 12.39 -1.30
C THR A 85 7.15 12.26 0.20
N ASP A 86 8.35 11.87 0.64
CA ASP A 86 8.65 11.66 2.06
C ASP A 86 8.40 12.91 2.91
N ILE A 87 8.71 14.10 2.37
CA ILE A 87 8.53 15.36 3.10
C ILE A 87 7.05 15.68 3.33
N LEU A 88 6.16 15.22 2.43
CA LEU A 88 4.72 15.46 2.49
C LEU A 88 4.09 14.74 3.68
N TYR A 89 4.61 13.58 4.06
CA TYR A 89 4.11 12.81 5.20
C TYR A 89 4.84 13.16 6.50
N MET A 90 6.13 13.50 6.42
CA MET A 90 6.92 13.87 7.60
C MET A 90 6.55 15.24 8.17
N MET A 91 6.25 16.24 7.31
CA MET A 91 5.93 17.59 7.77
C MET A 91 4.68 17.64 8.67
N PRO A 92 3.55 17.01 8.31
CA PRO A 92 2.41 16.88 9.20
C PRO A 92 2.71 16.18 10.52
N LEU A 93 3.59 15.19 10.55
CA LEU A 93 3.98 14.54 11.81
C LEU A 93 4.78 15.50 12.72
N VAL A 94 5.61 16.36 12.15
CA VAL A 94 6.34 17.39 12.92
C VAL A 94 5.39 18.44 13.52
N MET A 95 4.22 18.68 12.89
CA MET A 95 3.20 19.63 13.40
C MET A 95 2.64 19.25 14.78
N ILE A 96 2.86 18.03 15.27
CA ILE A 96 2.58 17.63 16.66
C ILE A 96 3.22 18.59 17.68
N ILE A 97 4.39 19.15 17.36
CA ILE A 97 5.10 20.10 18.23
C ILE A 97 4.30 21.40 18.43
N LEU A 98 3.41 21.76 17.49
CA LEU A 98 2.57 22.95 17.60
C LEU A 98 1.33 22.75 18.46
N ILE A 99 0.94 21.51 18.76
CA ILE A 99 -0.26 21.20 19.56
C ILE A 99 -0.32 22.02 20.87
N PRO A 100 0.75 22.11 21.70
CA PRO A 100 0.70 22.93 22.91
C PRO A 100 0.46 24.42 22.65
N GLN A 101 1.01 24.96 21.57
CA GLN A 101 0.84 26.38 21.22
C GLN A 101 -0.59 26.66 20.76
N ILE A 102 -1.16 25.77 19.94
CA ILE A 102 -2.55 25.90 19.47
C ILE A 102 -3.52 25.82 20.65
N HIS A 103 -3.28 24.91 21.60
CA HIS A 103 -4.09 24.81 22.82
C HIS A 103 -4.09 26.13 23.57
N ARG A 104 -2.91 26.74 23.80
CA ARG A 104 -2.79 28.04 24.50
C ARG A 104 -3.42 29.20 23.74
N MET A 105 -3.37 29.18 22.42
CA MET A 105 -3.88 30.26 21.58
C MET A 105 -5.40 30.23 21.45
N VAL A 106 -6.01 29.05 21.36
CA VAL A 106 -7.43 28.89 21.02
C VAL A 106 -8.30 28.54 22.23
N MET A 107 -7.79 27.77 23.19
CA MET A 107 -8.62 27.36 24.33
C MET A 107 -8.78 28.49 25.34
N PRO A 108 -9.99 28.68 25.90
CA PRO A 108 -10.22 29.57 27.03
C PRO A 108 -9.35 29.22 28.24
N GLU A 109 -8.94 30.22 29.02
CA GLU A 109 -8.07 30.06 30.21
C GLU A 109 -8.59 29.00 31.19
N ARG A 110 -9.92 28.96 31.40
CA ARG A 110 -10.60 27.95 32.24
C ARG A 110 -10.36 26.49 31.82
N PHE A 111 -10.03 26.23 30.54
CA PHE A 111 -9.73 24.88 30.04
C PHE A 111 -8.23 24.60 30.02
N LEU A 112 -7.40 25.64 29.94
CA LEU A 112 -5.94 25.53 30.03
C LEU A 112 -5.47 25.09 31.40
N GLU A 113 -6.20 25.44 32.47
CA GLU A 113 -5.92 24.95 33.83
C GLU A 113 -5.94 23.42 33.93
N HIS A 114 -6.75 22.76 33.09
CA HIS A 114 -6.85 21.30 33.03
C HIS A 114 -5.88 20.68 32.02
N TYR A 115 -5.16 21.48 31.23
CA TYR A 115 -4.21 20.98 30.24
C TYR A 115 -2.92 20.51 30.91
N THR A 116 -2.73 19.20 30.93
CA THR A 116 -1.57 18.56 31.56
C THR A 116 -0.70 17.84 30.52
N LYS A 117 0.45 17.31 30.97
CA LYS A 117 1.28 16.42 30.14
C LYS A 117 0.51 15.19 29.62
N GLY A 118 -0.46 14.69 30.40
CA GLY A 118 -1.32 13.59 29.98
C GLY A 118 -2.26 13.97 28.84
N THR A 119 -2.83 15.17 28.89
CA THR A 119 -3.67 15.73 27.81
C THR A 119 -2.86 15.92 26.54
N TRP A 120 -1.64 16.46 26.65
CA TRP A 120 -0.72 16.58 25.50
C TRP A 120 -0.42 15.23 24.85
N PHE A 121 -0.08 14.21 25.64
CA PHE A 121 0.20 12.88 25.12
C PHE A 121 -1.00 12.29 24.38
N ARG A 122 -2.20 12.38 24.96
CA ARG A 122 -3.45 11.94 24.31
C ARG A 122 -3.72 12.71 23.01
N ALA A 123 -3.52 14.03 23.02
CA ALA A 123 -3.68 14.88 21.84
C ALA A 123 -2.70 14.48 20.73
N THR A 124 -1.46 14.14 21.05
CA THR A 124 -0.48 13.63 20.08
C THR A 124 -0.96 12.35 19.40
N PHE A 125 -1.42 11.35 20.18
CA PHE A 125 -1.95 10.11 19.61
C PHE A 125 -3.19 10.36 18.75
N LEU A 126 -4.13 11.15 19.25
CA LEU A 126 -5.34 11.50 18.52
C LEU A 126 -5.00 12.21 17.20
N TYR A 127 -4.07 13.17 17.22
CA TYR A 127 -3.60 13.84 16.03
C TYR A 127 -3.01 12.85 15.03
N THR A 128 -2.06 12.01 15.44
CA THR A 128 -1.38 11.07 14.53
C THR A 128 -2.35 10.12 13.86
N PHE A 129 -3.26 9.51 14.61
CA PHE A 129 -4.25 8.60 14.02
C PHE A 129 -5.25 9.33 13.13
N THR A 130 -5.74 10.50 13.55
CA THR A 130 -6.67 11.29 12.72
C THR A 130 -6.00 11.72 11.42
N PHE A 131 -4.76 12.21 11.50
CA PHE A 131 -3.98 12.60 10.34
C PHE A 131 -3.76 11.42 9.39
N LEU A 132 -3.30 10.27 9.88
CA LEU A 132 -3.06 9.09 9.05
C LEU A 132 -4.35 8.60 8.39
N SER A 133 -5.44 8.48 9.16
CA SER A 133 -6.74 8.06 8.62
C SER A 133 -7.26 9.01 7.54
N LEU A 134 -7.18 10.32 7.76
CA LEU A 134 -7.59 11.30 6.76
C LEU A 134 -6.63 11.31 5.56
N ALA A 135 -5.32 11.17 5.77
CA ALA A 135 -4.34 11.13 4.69
C ALA A 135 -4.60 9.93 3.76
N PHE A 136 -4.83 8.74 4.32
CA PHE A 136 -5.20 7.56 3.52
C PHE A 136 -6.51 7.76 2.74
N LEU A 137 -7.48 8.45 3.32
CA LEU A 137 -8.75 8.75 2.65
C LEU A 137 -8.56 9.76 1.51
N LEU A 138 -7.73 10.80 1.70
CA LEU A 138 -7.55 11.88 0.73
C LEU A 138 -6.55 11.57 -0.39
N VAL A 139 -5.68 10.58 -0.19
CA VAL A 139 -4.68 10.12 -1.17
C VAL A 139 -5.26 9.11 -2.15
N ASN A 140 -6.30 8.38 -1.74
CA ASN A 140 -6.93 7.35 -2.55
C ASN A 140 -8.23 7.84 -3.20
N PRO A 141 -8.72 7.13 -4.22
CA PRO A 141 -9.99 7.45 -4.85
C PRO A 141 -11.15 7.42 -3.85
N PRO A 142 -12.16 8.29 -3.98
CA PRO A 142 -12.36 9.30 -5.03
C PRO A 142 -11.65 10.65 -4.79
N PHE A 143 -10.88 10.80 -3.71
CA PHE A 143 -10.35 12.10 -3.28
C PHE A 143 -8.93 12.41 -3.75
N GLY A 144 -8.20 11.41 -4.23
CA GLY A 144 -6.89 11.55 -4.83
C GLY A 144 -6.55 10.33 -5.65
N ASP A 145 -5.59 10.49 -6.54
CA ASP A 145 -5.09 9.39 -7.34
C ASP A 145 -3.59 9.57 -7.62
N ILE A 146 -2.78 8.87 -6.83
CA ILE A 146 -1.33 9.04 -6.82
C ILE A 146 -0.58 7.82 -7.35
N VAL A 147 -1.31 6.78 -7.76
CA VAL A 147 -0.75 5.50 -8.18
C VAL A 147 -1.03 5.33 -9.67
N ALA A 148 -0.03 4.92 -10.43
CA ALA A 148 -0.22 4.59 -11.84
C ALA A 148 -0.99 3.27 -11.99
N PRO A 149 -1.68 3.03 -13.12
CA PRO A 149 -2.30 1.76 -13.42
C PRO A 149 -1.29 0.63 -13.35
N GLN A 150 -1.78 -0.55 -13.00
CA GLN A 150 -0.96 -1.74 -12.83
C GLN A 150 -1.39 -2.78 -13.84
N VAL A 151 -0.48 -3.66 -14.25
CA VAL A 151 -0.88 -4.84 -15.03
C VAL A 151 -1.81 -5.68 -14.16
N ALA A 152 -3.01 -5.99 -14.67
CA ALA A 152 -4.11 -6.61 -13.91
C ALA A 152 -3.78 -8.05 -13.47
N SER A 153 -3.14 -8.80 -14.35
CA SER A 153 -2.59 -10.12 -14.06
C SER A 153 -1.20 -10.23 -14.67
N ASP A 154 -1.05 -11.06 -15.69
CA ASP A 154 0.21 -11.30 -16.38
C ASP A 154 0.03 -10.84 -17.83
N TRP A 155 1.15 -10.65 -18.52
CA TRP A 155 1.16 -10.40 -19.96
C TRP A 155 1.44 -11.70 -20.69
N GLU A 156 0.93 -11.80 -21.91
CA GLU A 156 0.98 -13.01 -22.70
C GLU A 156 1.24 -12.71 -24.18
N ILE A 157 1.87 -13.67 -24.85
CA ILE A 157 2.12 -13.63 -26.28
C ILE A 157 1.21 -14.65 -26.95
N VAL A 158 0.48 -14.20 -27.96
CA VAL A 158 -0.31 -15.06 -28.83
C VAL A 158 0.15 -14.92 -30.27
N VAL A 159 0.21 -16.04 -30.98
CA VAL A 159 0.51 -16.09 -32.40
C VAL A 159 -0.74 -16.49 -33.15
N ASP A 160 -1.13 -15.66 -34.11
CA ASP A 160 -2.23 -15.89 -35.04
C ASP A 160 -1.67 -16.41 -36.36
N ASN A 161 -1.88 -17.70 -36.65
CA ASN A 161 -1.42 -18.32 -37.89
C ASN A 161 -2.48 -18.27 -39.01
N GLY A 162 -3.60 -17.59 -38.81
CA GLY A 162 -4.73 -17.47 -39.74
C GLY A 162 -5.77 -18.58 -39.65
N GLU A 163 -5.48 -19.68 -38.94
CA GLU A 163 -6.44 -20.77 -38.66
C GLU A 163 -6.80 -20.82 -37.16
N ASP A 164 -5.80 -20.68 -36.29
CA ASP A 164 -5.91 -20.77 -34.84
C ASP A 164 -5.02 -19.72 -34.14
N PHE A 165 -5.41 -19.37 -32.91
CA PHE A 165 -4.59 -18.58 -31.99
C PHE A 165 -3.88 -19.48 -30.99
N VAL A 166 -2.56 -19.34 -30.89
CA VAL A 166 -1.71 -20.15 -30.00
C VAL A 166 -0.97 -19.26 -29.01
N PHE A 167 -1.16 -19.50 -27.72
CA PHE A 167 -0.43 -18.84 -26.65
C PHE A 167 0.93 -19.47 -26.37
N ALA A 168 1.90 -18.62 -26.02
CA ALA A 168 3.14 -19.08 -25.40
C ALA A 168 2.84 -19.85 -24.11
N ASP A 169 3.66 -20.84 -23.78
CA ASP A 169 3.54 -21.52 -22.50
C ASP A 169 4.28 -20.75 -21.41
N GLY A 170 3.58 -20.49 -20.31
CA GLY A 170 4.17 -19.87 -19.14
C GLY A 170 3.24 -18.84 -18.51
N SER A 171 3.83 -17.94 -17.75
CA SER A 171 3.19 -16.71 -17.29
C SER A 171 4.24 -15.62 -17.35
N GLY A 172 3.93 -14.45 -17.90
CA GLY A 172 4.85 -13.31 -17.99
C GLY A 172 5.33 -12.72 -16.66
N ARG A 173 4.97 -13.31 -15.50
CA ARG A 173 5.28 -12.82 -14.14
C ARG A 173 6.74 -12.47 -13.90
N ASP A 174 7.64 -13.29 -14.42
CA ASP A 174 9.08 -13.13 -14.19
C ASP A 174 9.72 -12.16 -15.20
N GLY A 175 8.92 -11.50 -16.05
CA GLY A 175 9.39 -10.61 -17.10
C GLY A 175 10.06 -11.33 -18.27
N LEU A 176 9.97 -12.67 -18.33
CA LEU A 176 10.51 -13.51 -19.39
C LEU A 176 9.45 -14.50 -19.86
N MET A 177 9.22 -14.53 -21.17
CA MET A 177 8.44 -15.56 -21.84
C MET A 177 9.31 -16.26 -22.87
N THR A 178 9.27 -17.58 -22.92
CA THR A 178 10.11 -18.38 -23.82
C THR A 178 9.26 -19.16 -24.80
N TRP A 179 9.64 -19.12 -26.08
CA TRP A 179 9.05 -19.96 -27.12
C TRP A 179 10.12 -20.87 -27.69
N GLN A 180 9.99 -22.17 -27.46
CA GLN A 180 10.91 -23.16 -28.01
C GLN A 180 10.38 -23.66 -29.35
N LEU A 181 11.16 -23.48 -30.42
CA LEU A 181 10.83 -24.01 -31.75
C LEU A 181 11.33 -25.45 -31.90
N GLU A 182 10.61 -26.27 -32.66
CA GLU A 182 11.06 -27.59 -33.09
C GLU A 182 11.89 -27.52 -34.39
N GLU A 183 12.59 -28.61 -34.73
CA GLU A 183 13.51 -28.63 -35.86
C GLU A 183 12.79 -28.36 -37.19
N GLY A 184 13.24 -27.32 -37.91
CA GLY A 184 12.63 -26.88 -39.16
C GLY A 184 11.41 -25.95 -38.98
N GLU A 185 11.01 -25.68 -37.75
CA GLU A 185 9.95 -24.71 -37.46
C GLU A 185 10.49 -23.27 -37.41
N TYR A 186 9.59 -22.36 -37.75
CA TYR A 186 9.74 -20.93 -37.54
C TYR A 186 8.40 -20.40 -37.02
N LEU A 187 8.44 -19.29 -36.29
CA LEU A 187 7.23 -18.65 -35.80
C LEU A 187 6.42 -18.16 -37.03
N GLN A 188 5.32 -18.86 -37.36
CA GLN A 188 4.45 -18.50 -38.47
C GLN A 188 3.22 -17.77 -37.96
N GLY A 189 2.99 -16.56 -38.48
CA GLY A 189 1.80 -15.78 -38.17
C GLY A 189 2.08 -14.41 -37.58
N THR A 190 1.01 -13.71 -37.24
CA THR A 190 1.06 -12.40 -36.59
C THR A 190 1.22 -12.59 -35.09
N THR A 191 2.24 -11.99 -34.50
CA THR A 191 2.47 -12.08 -33.05
C THR A 191 1.83 -10.89 -32.35
N TRP A 192 1.02 -11.17 -31.35
CA TRP A 192 0.34 -10.17 -30.53
C TRP A 192 0.78 -10.28 -29.07
N LEU A 193 0.95 -9.12 -28.45
CA LEU A 193 1.13 -8.96 -27.02
C LEU A 193 -0.20 -8.56 -26.39
N LEU A 194 -0.66 -9.36 -25.43
CA LEU A 194 -1.92 -9.14 -24.71
C LEU A 194 -1.64 -8.89 -23.23
N PHE A 195 -2.25 -7.87 -22.66
CA PHE A 195 -2.27 -7.65 -21.21
C PHE A 195 -3.48 -6.80 -20.81
N GLY A 196 -3.87 -6.91 -19.53
CA GLY A 196 -4.85 -6.03 -18.91
C GLY A 196 -4.18 -4.97 -18.04
N LEU A 197 -4.75 -3.77 -17.98
CA LEU A 197 -4.43 -2.78 -16.95
C LEU A 197 -5.57 -2.67 -15.94
N ALA A 198 -5.26 -2.80 -14.67
CA ALA A 198 -6.14 -2.49 -13.56
C ALA A 198 -5.82 -1.09 -13.05
N ASP A 199 -6.84 -0.24 -12.99
CA ASP A 199 -6.77 1.08 -12.39
C ASP A 199 -7.79 1.27 -11.26
N ASN A 200 -7.53 2.22 -10.35
CA ASN A 200 -8.33 2.51 -9.17
C ASN A 200 -9.46 3.55 -9.40
N VAL A 201 -9.39 4.39 -10.45
CA VAL A 201 -10.35 5.49 -10.71
C VAL A 201 -11.13 5.29 -11.99
N GLY A 202 -10.55 4.65 -12.99
CA GLY A 202 -11.20 4.36 -14.27
C GLY A 202 -10.21 3.95 -15.34
N ASN A 203 -10.66 3.16 -16.31
CA ASN A 203 -9.83 2.47 -17.28
C ASN A 203 -9.76 3.19 -18.64
N GLU A 204 -10.05 4.49 -18.73
CA GLU A 204 -10.18 5.18 -20.04
C GLU A 204 -9.12 6.26 -20.29
N ASP A 205 -8.36 6.68 -19.28
CA ASP A 205 -7.45 7.85 -19.38
C ASP A 205 -5.95 7.50 -19.40
N ALA A 206 -5.59 6.21 -19.34
CA ALA A 206 -4.21 5.75 -19.37
C ALA A 206 -3.65 5.75 -20.80
N GLU A 207 -2.57 6.51 -21.03
CA GLU A 207 -1.78 6.47 -22.25
C GLU A 207 -0.73 5.35 -22.13
N VAL A 208 -0.71 4.44 -23.10
CA VAL A 208 0.23 3.31 -23.12
C VAL A 208 1.10 3.41 -24.37
N VAL A 209 2.41 3.57 -24.14
CA VAL A 209 3.43 3.57 -25.19
C VAL A 209 4.24 2.30 -25.06
N VAL A 210 4.34 1.53 -26.13
CA VAL A 210 5.12 0.28 -26.15
C VAL A 210 6.25 0.39 -27.14
N ASN A 211 7.46 0.16 -26.65
CA ASN A 211 8.67 0.11 -27.45
C ASN A 211 9.12 -1.35 -27.57
N HIS A 212 9.19 -1.84 -28.81
CA HIS A 212 9.74 -3.15 -29.14
C HIS A 212 11.15 -2.98 -29.69
N ARG A 213 12.09 -3.73 -29.12
CA ARG A 213 13.50 -3.71 -29.52
C ARG A 213 14.00 -5.10 -29.87
N PHE A 214 14.55 -5.23 -31.06
CA PHE A 214 15.20 -6.46 -31.55
C PHE A 214 16.50 -6.15 -32.29
N GLN A 215 17.58 -6.83 -31.94
CA GLN A 215 18.92 -6.68 -32.56
C GLN A 215 19.39 -5.21 -32.71
N GLY A 216 19.03 -4.35 -31.74
CA GLY A 216 19.39 -2.93 -31.74
C GLY A 216 18.48 -2.02 -32.57
N THR A 217 17.47 -2.56 -33.24
CA THR A 217 16.39 -1.78 -33.87
C THR A 217 15.26 -1.60 -32.86
N GLU A 218 14.78 -0.38 -32.71
CA GLU A 218 13.69 -0.01 -31.81
C GLU A 218 12.51 0.50 -32.63
N THR A 219 11.30 0.04 -32.30
CA THR A 219 10.05 0.37 -32.97
C THR A 219 8.99 0.69 -31.92
N VAL A 220 8.28 1.79 -32.13
CA VAL A 220 7.13 2.17 -31.30
C VAL A 220 5.91 1.45 -31.86
N ILE A 221 5.18 0.76 -30.99
CA ILE A 221 3.98 -0.01 -31.34
C ILE A 221 2.79 0.63 -30.65
N GLU A 222 1.77 0.94 -31.43
CA GLU A 222 0.49 1.43 -30.93
C GLU A 222 -0.45 0.26 -30.62
N SER A 223 -1.31 0.45 -29.61
CA SER A 223 -2.34 -0.52 -29.27
C SER A 223 -3.37 -0.66 -30.39
N ASN A 224 -3.75 -1.90 -30.71
CA ASN A 224 -4.80 -2.18 -31.65
C ASN A 224 -6.17 -2.20 -30.94
N THR A 225 -7.05 -1.28 -31.33
CA THR A 225 -8.38 -1.11 -30.74
C THR A 225 -9.43 -2.10 -31.25
N THR A 226 -9.19 -2.78 -32.39
CA THR A 226 -10.16 -3.72 -32.99
C THR A 226 -9.97 -5.14 -32.50
N PHE A 227 -8.76 -5.55 -32.09
CA PHE A 227 -8.46 -6.91 -31.66
C PHE A 227 -9.46 -7.47 -30.64
N TRP A 228 -9.70 -6.72 -29.55
CA TRP A 228 -10.61 -7.17 -28.49
C TRP A 228 -12.09 -7.13 -28.90
N ALA A 229 -12.48 -6.28 -29.85
CA ALA A 229 -13.83 -6.27 -30.40
C ALA A 229 -14.11 -7.51 -31.26
N ASP A 230 -13.10 -7.96 -32.01
CA ASP A 230 -13.21 -9.08 -32.94
C ASP A 230 -13.00 -10.43 -32.25
N HIS A 231 -12.10 -10.49 -31.26
CA HIS A 231 -11.61 -11.73 -30.67
C HIS A 231 -11.81 -11.84 -29.15
N GLY A 232 -12.27 -10.79 -28.47
CA GLY A 232 -12.29 -10.71 -27.01
C GLY A 232 -13.10 -11.81 -26.32
N SER A 233 -14.19 -12.28 -26.93
CA SER A 233 -14.98 -13.41 -26.40
C SER A 233 -14.26 -14.75 -26.46
N ASP A 234 -13.28 -14.87 -27.35
CA ASP A 234 -12.68 -16.14 -27.73
C ASP A 234 -11.32 -16.36 -27.05
N VAL A 235 -10.66 -15.29 -26.58
CA VAL A 235 -9.32 -15.32 -25.95
C VAL A 235 -9.20 -16.39 -24.87
N GLY A 236 -10.23 -16.57 -24.04
CA GLY A 236 -10.24 -17.57 -22.96
C GLY A 236 -10.43 -19.02 -23.42
N THR A 237 -10.76 -19.24 -24.69
CA THR A 237 -11.01 -20.57 -25.28
C THR A 237 -9.82 -21.11 -26.10
N TRP A 238 -8.85 -20.25 -26.41
CA TRP A 238 -7.67 -20.59 -27.18
C TRP A 238 -6.74 -21.54 -26.44
N ARG A 239 -5.79 -22.11 -27.19
CA ARG A 239 -4.87 -23.12 -26.70
C ARG A 239 -3.47 -22.56 -26.51
N THR A 240 -2.77 -23.05 -25.50
CA THR A 240 -1.32 -22.86 -25.37
C THR A 240 -0.56 -23.89 -26.21
N LEU A 241 0.75 -23.72 -26.37
CA LEU A 241 1.64 -24.70 -27.02
C LEU A 241 1.49 -26.13 -26.45
N ASN A 242 1.40 -26.27 -25.12
CA ASN A 242 1.13 -27.55 -24.46
C ASN A 242 -0.36 -27.97 -24.45
N ASN A 243 -1.19 -27.37 -25.31
CA ASN A 243 -2.61 -27.63 -25.49
C ASN A 243 -3.47 -27.43 -24.22
N LYS A 244 -3.00 -26.59 -23.29
CA LYS A 244 -3.79 -26.12 -22.13
C LYS A 244 -4.71 -24.97 -22.57
N SER A 245 -5.69 -24.63 -21.73
CA SER A 245 -6.50 -23.43 -21.95
C SER A 245 -5.65 -22.18 -21.78
N ALA A 246 -5.98 -21.14 -22.55
CA ALA A 246 -5.41 -19.82 -22.41
C ALA A 246 -5.46 -19.30 -20.96
N PRO A 247 -4.44 -18.53 -20.53
CA PRO A 247 -4.42 -17.90 -19.21
C PRO A 247 -5.47 -16.79 -19.10
N ILE A 248 -5.85 -16.46 -17.86
CA ILE A 248 -6.78 -15.37 -17.56
C ILE A 248 -5.98 -14.06 -17.50
N ILE A 249 -6.09 -13.26 -18.56
CA ILE A 249 -5.37 -11.98 -18.72
C ILE A 249 -6.14 -10.82 -18.05
N LEU A 250 -7.47 -10.92 -18.01
CA LEU A 250 -8.41 -9.92 -17.48
C LEU A 250 -9.17 -10.52 -16.27
N PRO A 251 -8.55 -10.64 -15.09
CA PRO A 251 -9.18 -11.23 -13.91
C PRO A 251 -10.45 -10.48 -13.45
N HIS A 252 -10.55 -9.18 -13.72
CA HIS A 252 -11.67 -8.33 -13.34
C HIS A 252 -12.45 -7.81 -14.55
N ALA A 253 -12.58 -8.61 -15.63
CA ALA A 253 -13.49 -8.39 -16.77
C ALA A 253 -13.79 -6.91 -17.11
N ASP A 254 -14.90 -6.36 -16.62
CA ASP A 254 -15.38 -5.01 -16.95
C ASP A 254 -14.57 -3.86 -16.30
N GLN A 255 -13.69 -4.15 -15.35
CA GLN A 255 -12.86 -3.18 -14.64
C GLN A 255 -11.45 -3.07 -15.23
N ASP A 256 -10.96 -4.13 -15.87
CA ASP A 256 -9.63 -4.15 -16.46
C ASP A 256 -9.68 -3.55 -17.87
N GLN A 257 -8.73 -2.68 -18.20
CA GLN A 257 -8.54 -2.19 -19.57
C GLN A 257 -7.76 -3.22 -20.39
N ALA A 258 -8.35 -3.71 -21.47
CA ALA A 258 -7.70 -4.70 -22.32
C ALA A 258 -6.82 -4.03 -23.39
N PHE A 259 -5.55 -4.45 -23.48
CA PHE A 259 -4.61 -3.99 -24.50
C PHE A 259 -4.13 -5.15 -25.36
N ALA A 260 -4.07 -4.92 -26.67
CA ALA A 260 -3.50 -5.82 -27.65
C ALA A 260 -2.55 -5.04 -28.55
N LEU A 261 -1.33 -5.52 -28.73
CA LEU A 261 -0.33 -4.87 -29.58
C LEU A 261 0.22 -5.84 -30.60
N ASN A 262 0.27 -5.42 -31.85
CA ASN A 262 0.85 -6.22 -32.93
C ASN A 262 2.36 -6.05 -32.93
N LEU A 263 3.10 -7.09 -32.56
CA LEU A 263 4.57 -7.10 -32.55
C LEU A 263 5.17 -7.32 -33.94
N GLY A 264 4.36 -7.70 -34.93
CA GLY A 264 4.74 -7.96 -36.30
C GLY A 264 4.50 -9.40 -36.73
N GLU A 265 4.78 -9.66 -38.01
CA GLU A 265 4.65 -10.97 -38.63
C GLU A 265 5.94 -11.77 -38.51
N SER A 266 5.81 -13.06 -38.20
CA SER A 266 6.87 -14.07 -38.24
C SER A 266 8.17 -13.62 -37.56
N LEU A 267 8.09 -13.30 -36.27
CA LEU A 267 9.23 -12.81 -35.49
C LEU A 267 10.44 -13.75 -35.59
N ALA A 268 11.62 -13.15 -35.76
CA ALA A 268 12.88 -13.88 -35.90
C ALA A 268 13.36 -14.47 -34.58
N VAL A 269 14.12 -15.57 -34.66
CA VAL A 269 14.73 -16.21 -33.48
C VAL A 269 15.66 -15.23 -32.73
N GLY A 270 15.52 -15.19 -31.40
CA GLY A 270 16.32 -14.35 -30.50
C GLY A 270 15.48 -13.68 -29.41
N ASP A 271 16.11 -12.76 -28.70
CA ASP A 271 15.49 -12.02 -27.60
C ASP A 271 14.87 -10.72 -28.10
N HIS A 272 13.56 -10.60 -27.93
CA HIS A 272 12.78 -9.39 -28.15
C HIS A 272 12.54 -8.70 -26.81
N THR A 273 13.02 -7.47 -26.66
CA THR A 273 12.73 -6.66 -25.46
C THR A 273 11.50 -5.80 -25.75
N ILE A 274 10.53 -5.84 -24.86
CA ILE A 274 9.31 -5.03 -24.92
C ILE A 274 9.30 -4.14 -23.69
N THR A 275 9.31 -2.83 -23.88
CA THR A 275 9.20 -1.85 -22.81
C THR A 275 7.85 -1.16 -22.90
N VAL A 276 7.01 -1.37 -21.89
CA VAL A 276 5.69 -0.77 -21.79
C VAL A 276 5.76 0.39 -20.81
N GLU A 277 5.53 1.59 -21.30
CA GLU A 277 5.41 2.81 -20.50
C GLU A 277 3.93 3.20 -20.42
N ILE A 278 3.42 3.22 -19.19
CA ILE A 278 2.04 3.60 -18.88
C ILE A 278 2.09 4.95 -18.22
N THR A 279 1.38 5.92 -18.76
CA THR A 279 1.27 7.27 -18.24
C THR A 279 -0.20 7.63 -18.07
N GLU A 280 -0.58 8.08 -16.89
CA GLU A 280 -1.94 8.51 -16.59
C GLU A 280 -1.94 9.83 -15.83
N GLN A 281 -2.94 10.67 -16.12
CA GLN A 281 -3.17 11.89 -15.37
C GLN A 281 -3.92 11.59 -14.06
N GLY A 282 -3.17 11.39 -12.98
CA GLY A 282 -3.74 11.29 -11.63
C GLY A 282 -4.04 12.65 -11.00
N ASP A 283 -4.33 12.63 -9.70
CA ASP A 283 -4.54 13.83 -8.87
C ASP A 283 -3.68 13.80 -7.59
N PRO A 284 -2.64 14.65 -7.47
CA PRO A 284 -2.35 15.82 -8.32
C PRO A 284 -1.27 15.60 -9.40
N TRP A 285 -0.69 14.40 -9.49
CA TRP A 285 0.48 14.17 -10.32
C TRP A 285 0.16 13.31 -11.54
N VAL A 286 0.97 13.48 -12.59
CA VAL A 286 1.06 12.49 -13.67
C VAL A 286 1.77 11.25 -13.12
N ASN A 287 1.11 10.11 -13.25
CA ASN A 287 1.58 8.85 -12.74
C ASN A 287 2.14 8.02 -13.90
N THR A 288 3.45 7.78 -13.87
CA THR A 288 4.11 6.91 -14.85
C THR A 288 4.56 5.60 -14.21
N ARG A 289 4.43 4.49 -14.95
CA ARG A 289 5.00 3.19 -14.61
C ARG A 289 5.60 2.55 -15.86
N THR A 290 6.77 1.94 -15.70
CA THR A 290 7.47 1.26 -16.79
C THR A 290 7.63 -0.22 -16.46
N TYR A 291 7.29 -1.07 -17.41
CA TYR A 291 7.54 -2.50 -17.38
C TYR A 291 8.51 -2.88 -18.50
N THR A 292 9.43 -3.78 -18.21
CA THR A 292 10.34 -4.36 -19.20
C THR A 292 10.11 -5.87 -19.24
N TRP A 293 9.73 -6.35 -20.41
CA TRP A 293 9.44 -7.75 -20.69
C TRP A 293 10.39 -8.27 -21.77
N THR A 294 10.74 -9.54 -21.68
CA THR A 294 11.57 -10.22 -22.67
C THR A 294 10.81 -11.39 -23.24
N PHE A 295 10.63 -11.41 -24.56
CA PHE A 295 10.15 -12.58 -25.28
C PHE A 295 11.33 -13.23 -26.01
N SER A 296 11.72 -14.43 -25.57
CA SER A 296 12.86 -15.17 -26.10
C SER A 296 12.38 -16.30 -26.99
N ILE A 297 12.61 -16.17 -28.30
CA ILE A 297 12.35 -17.23 -29.26
C ILE A 297 13.64 -18.05 -29.39
N GLN A 298 13.59 -19.29 -28.94
CA GLN A 298 14.74 -20.19 -28.90
C GLN A 298 14.78 -21.06 -30.15
N ALA A 299 15.98 -21.14 -30.74
CA ALA A 299 16.24 -22.04 -31.84
C ALA A 299 16.03 -23.50 -31.39
N PRO A 300 15.75 -24.42 -32.34
CA PRO A 300 15.63 -25.84 -32.03
C PRO A 300 16.88 -26.35 -31.33
N VAL A 301 16.69 -27.16 -30.29
CA VAL A 301 17.80 -27.80 -29.59
C VAL A 301 18.44 -28.77 -30.58
N SER A 302 19.56 -28.41 -31.19
CA SER A 302 20.30 -29.32 -32.06
C SER A 302 20.70 -30.53 -31.23
N SER A 303 20.18 -31.72 -31.54
CA SER A 303 20.69 -32.96 -30.96
C SER A 303 22.16 -33.08 -31.37
N THR A 304 23.06 -32.78 -30.44
CA THR A 304 24.48 -33.11 -30.60
C THR A 304 24.59 -34.63 -30.57
N GLU A 305 24.63 -35.25 -31.75
CA GLU A 305 25.22 -36.58 -31.94
C GLU A 305 26.75 -36.52 -31.87
#